data_AF-A0A920M9I5-F1
#
_entry.id   AF-A0A920M9I5-F1
#
_cell.length_a   1.000
_cell.length_b   1.000
_cell.length_c   1.000
_cell.angle_alpha   90.00
_cell.angle_beta   90.00
_cell.angle_gamma   90.00
#
_symmetry.space_group_name_H-M   'P 1'
#
loop_
_entity.id
_entity.type
_entity.pdbx_description
1 polymer ?
#
loop_
_entity_poly.entity_id
_entity_poly.type
_entity_poly.pdbx_seq_one_letter_code
_entity_poly.pdbx_strand_id
1 'polypeptide(L)' 'MRILYDEFDLIVEPSGAIGLACILQNKEICQNKKIFTILSGGNIDANRYNELLGTNNG' A
#
# COMPACT_ATOMS: atom_id res chain seq x y z
N MET A 1 -2.48 1.08 -0.78
CA MET A 1 -2.94 -0.32 -0.80
C MET A 1 -3.22 -0.80 -2.22
N ARG A 2 -4.09 -0.13 -2.99
CA ARG A 2 -4.43 -0.50 -4.38
C ARG A 2 -3.24 -0.92 -5.27
N ILE A 3 -2.21 -0.07 -5.37
CA ILE A 3 -1.01 -0.38 -6.17
C ILE A 3 -0.28 -1.67 -5.74
N LEU A 4 -0.33 -2.04 -4.44
CA LEU A 4 0.29 -3.26 -3.95
C LEU A 4 -0.47 -4.51 -4.40
N TYR A 5 -1.80 -4.41 -4.50
CA TYR A 5 -2.63 -5.47 -5.01
C TYR A 5 -2.52 -5.57 -6.54
N ASP A 6 -2.74 -4.46 -7.24
CA ASP A 6 -2.83 -4.44 -8.71
C ASP A 6 -1.50 -4.81 -9.39
N GLU A 7 -0.35 -4.42 -8.81
CA GLU A 7 0.97 -4.58 -9.45
C GLU A 7 1.83 -5.70 -8.85
N PHE A 8 1.53 -6.13 -7.62
CA PHE A 8 2.37 -7.08 -6.88
C PHE A 8 1.59 -8.27 -6.30
N ASP A 9 0.28 -8.34 -6.48
CA ASP A 9 -0.59 -9.37 -5.89
C ASP A 9 -0.48 -9.45 -4.35
N LEU A 10 -0.16 -8.32 -3.69
CA LEU A 10 0.03 -8.25 -2.24
C LEU A 10 -1.15 -7.59 -1.54
N ILE A 11 -1.75 -8.31 -0.60
CA ILE A 11 -2.69 -7.75 0.38
C ILE A 11 -1.89 -7.19 1.56
N VAL A 12 -1.96 -5.88 1.73
CA VAL A 12 -1.27 -5.14 2.80
C VAL A 12 -2.27 -4.23 3.49
N GLU A 13 -2.26 -4.23 4.82
CA GLU A 13 -3.14 -3.38 5.62
C GLU A 13 -2.68 -1.91 5.60
N PRO A 14 -3.51 -0.93 6.02
CA PRO A 14 -3.14 0.49 5.97
C PRO A 14 -1.82 0.82 6.68
N SER A 15 -1.63 0.32 7.91
CA SER A 15 -0.38 0.47 8.68
C SER A 15 0.82 -0.16 7.97
N GLY A 16 0.64 -1.34 7.39
CA GLY A 16 1.69 -2.05 6.65
C GLY A 16 2.17 -1.33 5.39
N ALA A 17 1.35 -0.45 4.82
CA ALA A 17 1.66 0.26 3.58
C ALA A 17 2.28 1.66 3.78
N ILE A 18 2.47 2.13 5.03
CA ILE A 18 2.93 3.50 5.33
C ILE A 18 4.28 3.81 4.68
N GLY A 19 5.21 2.86 4.72
CA GLY A 19 6.54 3.03 4.13
C GLY A 19 6.48 3.33 2.63
N LEU A 20 5.70 2.54 1.89
CA LEU A 20 5.47 2.78 0.46
C LEU A 20 4.71 4.10 0.23
N ALA A 21 3.68 4.40 1.02
CA ALA A 21 2.92 5.64 0.89
C ALA A 21 3.81 6.88 1.03
N CYS A 22 4.71 6.89 2.01
CA CYS A 22 5.68 7.96 2.22
C CYS A 22 6.61 8.14 1.02
N ILE A 23 7.12 7.03 0.44
CA ILE A 23 7.98 7.07 -0.75
C ILE A 23 7.24 7.65 -1.95
N LEU A 24 5.99 7.23 -2.18
CA LEU A 24 5.17 7.70 -3.29
C LEU A 24 4.76 9.17 -3.15
N GLN A 25 4.58 9.66 -1.92
CA GLN A 25 4.29 11.07 -1.65
C GLN A 25 5.53 11.96 -1.84
N ASN A 26 6.73 11.43 -1.57
CA ASN A 26 7.98 12.20 -1.53
C ASN A 26 8.96 11.80 -2.65
N LYS A 27 8.45 11.66 -3.88
CA LYS A 27 9.22 11.15 -5.03
C LYS A 27 10.52 11.92 -5.28
N GLU A 28 10.51 13.24 -5.13
CA GLU A 28 11.69 14.08 -5.34
C GLU A 28 12.84 13.73 -4.39
N ILE A 29 12.52 13.42 -3.12
CA ILE A 29 13.51 13.04 -2.11
C ILE A 29 14.10 11.66 -2.44
N CYS A 30 13.30 10.79 -3.04
CA CYS A 30 13.65 9.41 -3.39
C CYS A 30 14.33 9.28 -4.76
N GLN A 31 14.33 10.33 -5.59
CA GLN A 31 14.88 10.28 -6.94
C GLN A 31 16.38 9.94 -6.94
N ASN A 32 16.81 9.13 -7.90
CA ASN A 32 18.20 8.69 -8.08
C ASN A 32 18.81 7.96 -6.88
N LYS A 33 17.98 7.44 -5.97
CA LYS A 33 18.42 6.64 -4.81
C LYS A 33 17.88 5.22 -4.93
N LYS A 34 18.64 4.26 -4.40
CA LYS A 34 18.12 2.91 -4.13
C LYS A 34 17.35 2.97 -2.82
N ILE A 35 16.06 2.69 -2.88
CA ILE A 35 15.17 2.76 -1.72
C ILE A 35 14.76 1.35 -1.33
N PHE A 36 14.76 1.08 -0.02
CA PHE A 36 14.22 -0.13 0.57
C PHE A 36 13.13 0.27 1.56
N THR A 37 12.04 -0.49 1.58
CA THR A 37 10.96 -0.33 2.55
C THR A 37 10.40 -1.69 2.93
N ILE A 38 9.80 -1.76 4.12
CA ILE A 38 9.16 -2.98 4.63
C ILE A 38 7.66 -2.78 4.57
N LEU A 39 6.97 -3.76 3.97
CA LEU A 39 5.53 -3.92 4.09
C LEU A 39 5.28 -4.75 5.35
N SER A 40 4.90 -4.11 6.46
CA SER A 40 5.00 -4.74 7.79
C SER A 40 3.87 -5.69 8.16
N GLY A 41 2.73 -5.65 7.45
CA GLY A 41 1.56 -6.47 7.81
C GLY A 41 0.44 -6.43 6.78
N GLY A 42 -0.35 -7.50 6.74
CA GLY A 42 -1.52 -7.67 5.88
C GLY A 42 -2.73 -8.19 6.64
N ASN A 43 -2.80 -7.96 7.95
CA ASN A 43 -3.81 -8.54 8.83
C ASN A 43 -5.10 -7.70 8.78
N ILE A 44 -5.85 -7.85 7.70
CA ILE A 44 -7.07 -7.11 7.45
C ILE A 44 -8.18 -8.03 6.96
N ASP A 45 -9.41 -7.75 7.42
CA ASP A 45 -10.60 -8.42 6.92
C ASP A 45 -10.89 -8.03 5.46
N ALA A 46 -11.36 -8.99 4.65
CA ALA A 46 -11.60 -8.79 3.22
C ALA A 46 -12.66 -7.72 2.93
N ASN A 47 -13.74 -7.66 3.72
CA ASN A 47 -14.77 -6.65 3.53
C ASN A 47 -14.22 -5.27 3.85
N ARG A 48 -13.47 -5.15 4.95
CA ARG A 48 -12.82 -3.90 5.32
C ARG A 48 -11.78 -3.45 4.30
N TYR A 49 -11.01 -4.38 3.74
CA TYR A 49 -10.05 -4.09 2.68
C TYR A 49 -10.74 -3.51 1.44
N ASN A 50 -11.81 -4.16 0.96
CA ASN A 50 -12.60 -3.70 -0.19
C ASN A 50 -13.27 -2.34 0.05
N GLU A 51 -13.80 -2.12 1.26
CA GLU A 51 -14.37 -0.83 1.66
C GLU A 51 -13.31 0.28 1.57
N LEU A 52 -12.13 0.06 2.14
CA LEU A 52 -11.03 1.03 2.12
C LEU A 52 -10.44 1.27 0.72
N LEU A 53 -10.55 0.29 -0.18
CA LEU A 53 -10.20 0.48 -1.58
C LEU A 53 -11.29 1.23 -2.37
N GLY A 54 -12.49 1.41 -1.81
CA GLY A 54 -13.62 2.00 -2.51
C GLY A 54 -14.19 1.10 -3.61
N THR A 55 -14.02 -0.23 -3.49
CA THR A 55 -14.58 -1.21 -4.43
C THR A 55 -16.00 -1.65 -4.06
N ASN A 56 -16.47 -1.34 -2.86
CA ASN A 56 -17.86 -1.58 -2.44
C ASN A 56 -18.77 -0.41 -2.89
N ASN A 57 -19.16 -0.43 -4.16
CA ASN A 57 -20.34 0.30 -4.64
C ASN A 57 -21.48 -0.71 -4.82
N GLY A 58 -22.18 -1.02 -3.74
CA GLY A 58 -23.32 -1.94 -3.68
C GLY A 58 -24.02 -1.84 -2.34
#